data_AF-A0AAV5VRZ0-F1
#
_entry.id   AF-A0AAV5VRZ0-F1
#
_cell.length_a   1.000
_cell.length_b   1.000
_cell.length_c   1.000
_cell.angle_alpha   90.00
_cell.angle_beta   90.00
_cell.angle_gamma   90.00
#
_symmetry.space_group_name_H-M   'P 1'
#
loop_
_entity.id
_entity.type
_entity.pdbx_description
1 polymer ?
#
loop_
_entity_poly.entity_id
_entity_poly.type
_entity_poly.pdbx_seq_one_letter_code
_entity_poly.pdbx_strand_id
1 'polypeptide(L)'
;TKMRQVGLVQRWGYPVERYEVTTQDGYILDLVRIPKGRNDSRNITRPPILLVHGLFASGTMWILNLPEQSAAFMYADAGLDVFLANVRGTTYGRRHRTLDPDQPAFWNYSFDEMARYDLPAIIDRSLAISGQDQLYYMGDSQGTLIGFLMLADRPRYNEKVR
;
A
#
# COMPACT_ATOMS: atom_id res chain seq x y z
N THR A 1 -5.35 21.56 -5.00
CA THR A 1 -6.23 20.65 -5.76
C THR A 1 -6.62 19.48 -4.87
N LYS A 2 -7.92 19.25 -4.59
CA LYS A 2 -8.44 18.26 -3.61
C LYS A 2 -8.61 16.85 -4.20
N MET A 3 -7.71 16.38 -5.07
CA MET A 3 -7.85 15.04 -5.66
C MET A 3 -7.34 13.96 -4.71
N ARG A 4 -8.18 12.95 -4.42
CA ARG A 4 -7.80 11.73 -3.69
C ARG A 4 -6.92 10.84 -4.57
N GLN A 5 -6.18 9.89 -3.98
CA GLN A 5 -5.27 8.96 -4.70
C GLN A 5 -5.87 8.40 -6.01
N VAL A 6 -7.10 7.89 -5.97
CA VAL A 6 -7.82 7.34 -7.13
C VAL A 6 -7.92 8.35 -8.28
N GLY A 7 -8.25 9.61 -7.98
CA GLY A 7 -8.36 10.66 -8.98
C GLY A 7 -7.02 11.05 -9.60
N LEU A 8 -5.92 10.99 -8.83
CA LEU A 8 -4.56 11.23 -9.34
C LEU A 8 -4.15 10.15 -10.36
N VAL A 9 -4.49 8.89 -10.10
CA VAL A 9 -4.23 7.77 -11.01
C VAL A 9 -5.08 7.89 -12.28
N GLN A 10 -6.39 8.11 -12.13
CA GLN A 10 -7.32 8.24 -13.26
C GLN A 10 -6.99 9.40 -14.19
N ARG A 11 -6.49 10.52 -13.65
CA ARG A 11 -6.06 11.68 -14.44
C ARG A 11 -5.03 11.32 -15.51
N TRP A 12 -4.20 10.31 -15.25
CA TRP A 12 -3.15 9.86 -16.18
C TRP A 12 -3.58 8.69 -17.08
N GLY A 13 -4.85 8.28 -17.02
CA GLY A 13 -5.43 7.23 -17.86
C GLY A 13 -5.16 5.80 -17.38
N TYR A 14 -4.65 5.62 -16.16
CA TYR A 14 -4.40 4.30 -15.60
C TYR A 14 -5.69 3.70 -14.98
N PRO A 15 -5.92 2.39 -15.12
CA PRO A 15 -6.94 1.72 -14.35
C PRO A 15 -6.59 1.77 -12.85
N VAL A 16 -7.59 1.90 -12.00
CA VAL A 16 -7.37 2.00 -10.56
C VAL A 16 -8.51 1.36 -9.79
N GLU A 17 -8.14 0.67 -8.72
CA GLU A 17 -9.05 0.04 -7.77
C GLU A 17 -8.72 0.52 -6.35
N ARG A 18 -9.72 0.56 -5.48
CA ARG A 18 -9.56 0.88 -4.07
C ARG A 18 -10.16 -0.25 -3.24
N TYR A 19 -9.40 -0.68 -2.24
CA TYR A 19 -9.78 -1.71 -1.29
C TYR A 19 -9.65 -1.18 0.14
N GLU A 20 -10.36 -1.82 1.06
CA GLU A 20 -10.17 -1.62 2.49
C GLU A 20 -9.40 -2.82 3.07
N VAL A 21 -8.49 -2.52 3.98
CA VAL A 21 -7.75 -3.48 4.78
C VAL A 21 -8.13 -3.23 6.23
N THR A 22 -8.62 -4.24 6.95
CA THR A 22 -8.79 -4.12 8.40
C THR A 22 -7.64 -4.84 9.10
N THR A 23 -6.93 -4.13 9.97
CA THR A 23 -5.89 -4.70 10.81
C THR A 23 -6.49 -5.53 11.95
N GLN A 24 -5.68 -6.38 12.57
CA GLN A 24 -6.11 -7.23 13.68
C GLN A 24 -6.61 -6.42 14.88
N ASP A 25 -6.00 -5.27 15.15
CA ASP A 25 -6.36 -4.36 16.24
C ASP A 25 -7.46 -3.36 15.88
N GLY A 26 -7.94 -3.35 14.63
CA GLY A 26 -9.19 -2.69 14.24
C GLY A 26 -9.06 -1.42 13.41
N TYR A 27 -7.84 -1.02 13.00
CA TYR A 27 -7.65 0.07 12.05
C TYR A 27 -8.15 -0.32 10.66
N ILE A 28 -8.70 0.65 9.93
CA ILE A 28 -9.20 0.47 8.57
C ILE A 28 -8.38 1.35 7.64
N LEU A 29 -7.62 0.70 6.77
CA LEU A 29 -6.64 1.31 5.88
C LEU A 29 -7.11 1.20 4.43
N ASP A 30 -6.98 2.28 3.66
CA ASP A 30 -7.21 2.21 2.22
C ASP A 30 -5.97 1.63 1.52
N LEU A 31 -6.20 0.68 0.63
CA LEU A 31 -5.21 0.11 -0.28
C LEU A 31 -5.60 0.48 -1.71
N VAL A 32 -4.71 1.13 -2.44
CA VAL A 32 -4.95 1.50 -3.85
C VAL A 32 -4.17 0.56 -4.75
N ARG A 33 -4.79 0.10 -5.83
CA ARG A 33 -4.18 -0.81 -6.80
C ARG A 33 -4.21 -0.21 -8.20
N ILE A 34 -3.10 -0.30 -8.91
CA ILE A 34 -2.96 -0.02 -10.34
C ILE A 34 -2.66 -1.37 -11.02
N PRO A 35 -3.68 -2.08 -11.53
CA PRO A 35 -3.53 -3.48 -11.92
C PRO A 35 -2.68 -3.69 -13.19
N LYS A 36 -2.50 -2.64 -13.99
CA LYS A 36 -1.72 -2.66 -15.24
C LYS A 36 -1.43 -1.26 -15.76
N GLY A 37 -0.46 -1.17 -16.66
CA GLY A 37 -0.15 0.04 -17.42
C GLY A 37 -1.32 0.54 -18.28
N ARG A 38 -1.36 1.85 -18.53
CA ARG A 38 -2.47 2.53 -19.22
C ARG A 38 -2.69 2.09 -20.67
N ASN A 39 -1.63 1.61 -21.33
CA ASN A 39 -1.67 1.13 -22.72
C ASN A 39 -1.66 -0.40 -22.81
N ASP A 40 -1.76 -1.11 -21.69
CA ASP A 40 -1.65 -2.57 -21.66
C ASP A 40 -3.01 -3.26 -21.87
N SER A 41 -3.16 -3.91 -23.02
CA SER A 41 -4.34 -4.69 -23.40
C SER A 41 -4.21 -6.20 -23.13
N ARG A 42 -3.05 -6.66 -22.65
CA ARG A 42 -2.78 -8.09 -22.44
C ARG A 42 -3.57 -8.63 -21.26
N ASN A 43 -4.18 -9.81 -21.44
CA ASN A 43 -4.79 -10.57 -20.36
C ASN A 43 -3.77 -11.56 -19.76
N ILE A 44 -2.81 -11.02 -19.00
CA ILE A 44 -1.76 -11.79 -18.34
C ILE A 44 -1.84 -11.62 -16.83
N THR A 45 -1.37 -12.64 -16.11
CA THR A 45 -1.08 -12.52 -14.68
C THR A 45 0.19 -11.70 -14.51
N ARG A 46 0.16 -10.69 -13.64
CA ARG A 46 1.28 -9.76 -13.41
C ARG A 46 1.81 -9.96 -11.99
N PRO A 47 3.14 -9.98 -11.79
CA PRO A 47 3.69 -10.10 -10.45
C PRO A 47 3.40 -8.82 -9.65
N PRO A 48 2.93 -8.93 -8.40
CA PRO A 48 2.57 -7.79 -7.58
C PRO A 48 3.79 -7.11 -6.98
N ILE A 49 3.71 -5.79 -6.84
CA ILE A 49 4.64 -4.96 -6.08
C ILE A 49 3.89 -4.11 -5.08
N LEU A 50 4.34 -4.12 -3.82
CA LEU A 50 3.80 -3.31 -2.75
C LEU A 50 4.73 -2.12 -2.48
N LEU A 51 4.22 -0.91 -2.68
CA LEU A 51 4.91 0.34 -2.43
C LEU A 51 4.49 0.92 -1.08
N VAL A 52 5.44 1.03 -0.14
CA VAL A 52 5.20 1.46 1.24
C VAL A 52 5.93 2.78 1.51
N HIS A 53 5.15 3.81 1.81
CA HIS A 53 5.65 5.17 1.97
C HIS A 53 6.44 5.39 3.28
N GLY A 54 7.20 6.49 3.34
CA GLY A 54 7.92 6.93 4.53
C GLY A 54 7.09 7.71 5.56
N LEU A 55 7.78 8.23 6.57
CA LEU A 55 7.19 9.01 7.66
C LEU A 55 6.50 10.28 7.11
N PHE A 56 5.32 10.61 7.65
CA PHE A 56 4.49 11.76 7.23
C PHE A 56 4.06 11.77 5.75
N ALA A 57 4.13 10.63 5.07
CA ALA A 57 3.67 10.46 3.70
C ALA A 57 2.36 9.65 3.62
N SER A 58 1.97 9.32 2.40
CA SER A 58 0.93 8.34 2.10
C SER A 58 1.26 7.69 0.75
N GLY A 59 0.47 6.72 0.28
CA GLY A 59 0.70 6.12 -1.03
C GLY A 59 0.67 7.12 -2.20
N THR A 60 0.20 8.36 -2.02
CA THR A 60 0.27 9.42 -3.04
C THR A 60 1.70 9.69 -3.49
N MET A 61 2.69 9.55 -2.61
CA MET A 61 4.11 9.83 -2.90
C MET A 61 4.58 9.15 -4.19
N TRP A 62 4.06 7.96 -4.47
CA TRP A 62 4.45 7.14 -5.63
C TRP A 62 3.78 7.57 -6.95
N ILE A 63 2.89 8.56 -6.92
CA ILE A 63 2.02 9.00 -8.04
C ILE A 63 1.89 10.54 -8.16
N LEU A 64 2.77 11.31 -7.53
CA LEU A 64 2.67 12.79 -7.53
C LEU A 64 3.20 13.45 -8.80
N ASN A 65 4.16 12.83 -9.49
CA ASN A 65 4.82 13.42 -10.66
C ASN A 65 4.15 12.95 -11.97
N LEU A 66 4.82 13.18 -13.10
CA LEU A 66 4.43 12.60 -14.39
C LEU A 66 4.55 11.07 -14.35
N PRO A 67 3.81 10.35 -15.23
CA PRO A 67 3.90 8.89 -15.35
C PRO A 67 5.32 8.34 -15.46
N GLU A 68 6.16 8.98 -16.26
CA GLU A 68 7.56 8.63 -16.51
C GLU A 68 8.53 9.04 -15.38
N GLN A 69 8.02 9.63 -14.29
CA GLN A 69 8.79 10.11 -13.13
C GLN A 69 8.25 9.58 -11.80
N SER A 70 7.25 8.69 -11.84
CA SER A 70 6.55 8.19 -10.66
C SER A 70 6.64 6.67 -10.64
N ALA A 71 7.24 6.12 -9.59
CA ALA A 71 7.55 4.69 -9.52
C ALA A 71 6.32 3.80 -9.77
N ALA A 72 5.15 4.15 -9.22
CA ALA A 72 3.94 3.34 -9.41
C ALA A 72 3.50 3.26 -10.88
N PHE A 73 3.58 4.37 -11.61
CA PHE A 73 3.22 4.42 -13.03
C PHE A 73 4.26 3.68 -13.88
N MET A 74 5.55 3.88 -13.61
CA MET A 74 6.64 3.19 -14.29
C MET A 74 6.56 1.67 -14.10
N TYR A 75 6.25 1.20 -12.89
CA TYR A 75 6.08 -0.22 -12.59
C TYR A 75 4.85 -0.82 -13.28
N ALA A 76 3.72 -0.11 -13.29
CA ALA A 76 2.52 -0.56 -14.00
C ALA A 76 2.78 -0.68 -15.51
N ASP A 77 3.44 0.31 -16.12
CA ASP A 77 3.82 0.29 -17.53
C ASP A 77 4.88 -0.79 -17.83
N ALA A 78 5.73 -1.14 -16.87
CA ALA A 78 6.65 -2.28 -16.96
C ALA A 78 5.96 -3.65 -16.79
N GLY A 79 4.65 -3.69 -16.53
CA GLY A 79 3.87 -4.92 -16.44
C GLY A 79 3.74 -5.51 -15.03
N LEU A 80 3.93 -4.70 -13.98
CA LEU A 80 3.68 -5.10 -12.59
C LEU A 80 2.23 -4.78 -12.18
N ASP A 81 1.72 -5.54 -11.20
CA ASP A 81 0.47 -5.25 -10.49
C ASP A 81 0.79 -4.42 -9.25
N VAL A 82 0.51 -3.12 -9.27
CA VAL A 82 1.05 -2.17 -8.28
C VAL A 82 0.06 -1.92 -7.16
N PHE A 83 0.49 -2.11 -5.92
CA PHE A 83 -0.26 -1.78 -4.71
C PHE A 83 0.40 -0.61 -3.97
N LEU A 84 -0.39 0.40 -3.63
CA LEU A 84 0.02 1.56 -2.84
C LEU A 84 -0.51 1.41 -1.43
N ALA A 85 0.38 1.10 -0.49
CA ALA A 85 0.03 0.98 0.92
C ALA A 85 -0.28 2.35 1.53
N ASN A 86 -1.22 2.37 2.47
CA ASN A 86 -1.36 3.44 3.45
C ASN A 86 -1.39 2.80 4.84
N VAL A 87 -0.65 3.37 5.78
CA VAL A 87 -0.63 2.89 7.18
C VAL A 87 -1.54 3.74 8.07
N ARG A 88 -1.79 3.26 9.29
CA ARG A 88 -2.63 3.91 10.30
C ARG A 88 -2.23 5.36 10.54
N GLY A 89 -3.24 6.21 10.72
CA GLY A 89 -3.14 7.64 10.99
C GLY A 89 -2.71 8.54 9.83
N THR A 90 -2.38 7.98 8.67
CA THR A 90 -2.34 8.77 7.43
C THR A 90 -3.74 9.27 7.06
N THR A 91 -3.83 10.21 6.12
CA THR A 91 -5.11 10.67 5.54
C THR A 91 -6.03 9.51 5.11
N TYR A 92 -5.43 8.39 4.70
CA TYR A 92 -6.13 7.21 4.17
C TYR A 92 -6.15 6.03 5.16
N GLY A 93 -5.65 6.22 6.38
CA GLY A 93 -5.65 5.24 7.48
C GLY A 93 -6.23 5.80 8.77
N ARG A 94 -7.07 6.83 8.69
CA ARG A 94 -7.67 7.55 9.83
C ARG A 94 -9.06 7.00 10.22
N ARG A 95 -9.22 5.68 10.24
CA ARG A 95 -10.48 5.00 10.61
C ARG A 95 -10.20 3.80 11.50
N HIS A 96 -11.13 3.51 12.41
CA HIS A 96 -11.07 2.36 13.30
C HIS A 96 -12.47 1.75 13.45
N ARG A 97 -12.55 0.48 13.82
CA ARG A 97 -13.82 -0.20 14.13
C ARG A 97 -14.55 0.39 15.33
N THR A 98 -13.80 0.92 16.29
CA THR A 98 -14.32 1.31 17.62
C THR A 98 -13.75 2.62 18.18
N LEU A 99 -12.59 3.08 17.70
CA LEU A 99 -11.90 4.25 18.24
C LEU A 99 -12.21 5.47 17.37
N ASP A 100 -12.38 6.61 18.03
CA ASP A 100 -12.62 7.90 17.38
C ASP A 100 -11.27 8.59 17.08
N PRO A 101 -10.98 8.99 15.83
CA PRO A 101 -9.78 9.74 15.46
C PRO A 101 -9.61 11.11 16.11
N ASP A 102 -10.62 11.61 16.82
CA ASP A 102 -10.52 12.84 17.62
C ASP A 102 -10.13 12.57 19.08
N GLN A 103 -9.97 11.29 19.47
CA GLN A 103 -9.57 10.86 20.81
C GLN A 103 -8.11 10.39 20.87
N PRO A 104 -7.35 10.65 21.95
CA PRO A 104 -5.95 10.23 22.08
C PRO A 104 -5.72 8.73 21.93
N ALA A 105 -6.69 7.90 22.32
CA ALA A 105 -6.58 6.44 22.21
C ALA A 105 -6.40 5.95 20.76
N PHE A 106 -6.95 6.66 19.77
CA PHE A 106 -6.73 6.35 18.35
C PHE A 106 -5.29 6.59 17.92
N TRP A 107 -4.54 7.45 18.61
CA TRP A 107 -3.19 7.84 18.24
C TRP A 107 -2.11 7.15 19.08
N ASN A 108 -2.51 6.22 19.95
CA ASN A 108 -1.59 5.47 20.80
C ASN A 108 -0.99 4.28 20.04
N TYR A 109 -0.14 4.58 19.05
CA TYR A 109 0.61 3.60 18.28
C TYR A 109 1.96 4.21 17.84
N SER A 110 2.91 3.35 17.46
CA SER A 110 4.17 3.73 16.83
C SER A 110 4.36 2.98 15.49
N PHE A 111 5.58 3.02 14.94
CA PHE A 111 5.96 2.15 13.83
C PHE A 111 5.93 0.66 14.20
N ASP A 112 5.95 0.33 15.50
CA ASP A 112 5.86 -1.04 16.00
C ASP A 112 4.52 -1.66 15.62
N GLU A 113 3.41 -0.98 15.87
CA GLU A 113 2.09 -1.46 15.45
C GLU A 113 1.92 -1.48 13.93
N MET A 114 2.57 -0.57 13.20
CA MET A 114 2.55 -0.60 11.73
C MET A 114 3.22 -1.88 11.20
N ALA A 115 4.39 -2.25 11.74
CA ALA A 115 5.06 -3.50 11.41
C ALA A 115 4.26 -4.72 11.91
N ARG A 116 3.65 -4.61 13.09
CA ARG A 116 2.96 -5.72 13.75
C ARG A 116 1.55 -5.97 13.18
N TYR A 117 0.83 -4.99 12.68
CA TYR A 117 -0.57 -5.18 12.31
C TYR A 117 -0.90 -4.68 10.90
N ASP A 118 -0.39 -3.52 10.51
CA ASP A 118 -0.71 -2.91 9.21
C ASP A 118 -0.10 -3.71 8.07
N LEU A 119 1.23 -3.87 8.09
CA LEU A 119 1.96 -4.47 6.99
C LEU A 119 1.55 -5.94 6.72
N PRO A 120 1.40 -6.81 7.74
CA PRO A 120 0.82 -8.14 7.57
C PRO A 120 -0.54 -8.12 6.87
N ALA A 121 -1.47 -7.28 7.33
CA ALA A 121 -2.81 -7.22 6.80
C ALA A 121 -2.82 -6.69 5.35
N ILE A 122 -1.96 -5.72 5.04
CA ILE A 122 -1.80 -5.17 3.70
C ILE A 122 -1.20 -6.20 2.75
N ILE A 123 -0.15 -6.92 3.16
CA ILE A 123 0.48 -7.98 2.35
C ILE A 123 -0.53 -9.10 2.07
N ASP A 124 -1.17 -9.64 3.11
CA ASP A 124 -2.14 -10.73 2.97
C ASP A 124 -3.31 -10.31 2.06
N ARG A 125 -3.78 -9.07 2.19
CA ARG A 125 -4.83 -8.55 1.31
C ARG A 125 -4.36 -8.37 -0.14
N SER A 126 -3.14 -7.90 -0.36
CA SER A 126 -2.57 -7.70 -1.71
C SER A 126 -2.34 -9.04 -2.42
N LEU A 127 -1.85 -10.06 -1.71
CA LEU A 127 -1.69 -11.42 -2.23
C LEU A 127 -3.06 -12.05 -2.55
N ALA A 128 -4.05 -11.89 -1.66
CA ALA A 128 -5.41 -12.39 -1.92
C ALA A 128 -6.08 -11.72 -3.13
N ILE A 129 -5.83 -10.42 -3.38
CA ILE A 129 -6.37 -9.71 -4.54
C ILE A 129 -5.65 -10.12 -5.84
N SER A 130 -4.32 -10.25 -5.80
CA SER A 130 -3.53 -10.61 -6.97
C SER A 130 -3.59 -12.11 -7.31
N GLY A 131 -3.97 -12.96 -6.35
CA GLY A 131 -3.94 -14.41 -6.48
C GLY A 131 -2.53 -14.99 -6.55
N GLN A 132 -1.53 -14.25 -6.06
CA GLN A 132 -0.13 -14.68 -6.04
C GLN A 132 0.29 -15.05 -4.61
N ASP A 133 1.30 -15.91 -4.49
CA ASP A 133 1.85 -16.32 -3.18
C ASP A 133 2.94 -15.37 -2.67
N GLN A 134 3.53 -14.57 -3.57
CA GLN A 134 4.63 -13.66 -3.26
C GLN A 134 4.46 -12.30 -3.95
N LEU A 135 5.02 -11.26 -3.34
CA LEU A 135 5.09 -9.91 -3.90
C LEU A 135 6.48 -9.29 -3.74
N TYR A 136 6.81 -8.34 -4.61
CA TYR A 136 7.98 -7.47 -4.42
C TYR A 136 7.66 -6.39 -3.38
N TYR A 137 8.59 -6.10 -2.48
CA TYR A 137 8.43 -5.04 -1.50
C TYR A 137 9.35 -3.85 -1.80
N MET A 138 8.78 -2.65 -1.87
CA MET A 138 9.55 -1.41 -1.93
C MET A 138 9.11 -0.46 -0.82
N GLY A 139 9.96 -0.32 0.19
CA GLY A 139 9.80 0.66 1.26
C GLY A 139 10.66 1.89 1.02
N ASP A 140 10.11 3.06 1.34
CA ASP A 140 10.88 4.29 1.51
C ASP A 140 10.98 4.65 3.00
N SER A 141 12.18 4.97 3.49
CA SER A 141 12.39 5.52 4.84
C SER A 141 11.70 4.67 5.94
N GLN A 142 10.68 5.20 6.63
CA GLN A 142 9.89 4.45 7.61
C GLN A 142 9.21 3.21 7.01
N GLY A 143 8.81 3.24 5.74
CA GLY A 143 8.34 2.07 5.01
C GLY A 143 9.38 0.95 4.95
N THR A 144 10.66 1.29 4.83
CA THR A 144 11.76 0.32 4.92
C THR A 144 11.91 -0.20 6.36
N LEU A 145 11.87 0.69 7.36
CA LEU A 145 11.98 0.33 8.78
C LEU A 145 10.90 -0.69 9.19
N ILE A 146 9.63 -0.43 8.89
CA ILE A 146 8.53 -1.34 9.28
C ILE A 146 8.61 -2.67 8.53
N GLY A 147 9.15 -2.67 7.30
CA GLY A 147 9.46 -3.87 6.54
C GLY A 147 10.51 -4.73 7.26
N PHE A 148 11.63 -4.12 7.67
CA PHE A 148 12.67 -4.83 8.43
C PHE A 148 12.15 -5.41 9.74
N LEU A 149 11.43 -4.61 10.53
CA LEU A 149 10.88 -5.06 11.82
C LEU A 149 9.92 -6.24 11.61
N MET A 150 9.03 -6.17 10.62
CA MET A 150 8.06 -7.22 10.35
C MET A 150 8.74 -8.53 9.89
N LEU A 151 9.70 -8.46 8.96
CA LEU A 151 10.40 -9.63 8.45
C LEU A 151 11.31 -10.29 9.52
N ALA A 152 11.87 -9.48 10.43
CA ALA A 152 12.64 -9.99 11.57
C ALA A 152 11.76 -10.68 12.62
N ASP A 153 10.62 -10.07 12.98
CA ASP A 153 9.70 -10.61 14.00
C ASP A 153 8.82 -11.75 13.48
N ARG A 154 8.57 -11.82 12.16
CA ARG A 154 7.66 -12.81 11.56
C ARG A 154 8.27 -13.55 10.37
N PRO A 155 9.10 -14.58 10.62
CA PRO A 155 9.78 -15.35 9.59
C PRO A 155 8.87 -15.91 8.48
N ARG A 156 7.59 -16.21 8.79
CA ARG A 156 6.60 -16.67 7.79
C ARG A 156 6.36 -15.68 6.64
N TYR A 157 6.66 -14.40 6.81
CA TYR A 157 6.52 -13.39 5.76
C TYR A 157 7.75 -13.31 4.85
N ASN A 158 8.88 -13.89 5.25
CA ASN A 158 10.08 -13.97 4.40
C ASN A 158 9.82 -14.82 3.16
N GLU A 159 8.89 -15.77 3.25
CA GLU A 159 8.45 -16.58 2.10
C GLU A 159 7.47 -15.81 1.19
N LYS A 160 6.88 -14.70 1.64
CA LYS A 160 5.89 -13.91 0.90
C LYS A 160 6.49 -12.68 0.20
N VAL A 161 7.67 -12.25 0.62
CA VAL A 161 8.32 -11.02 0.15
C VAL A 161 9.58 -11.38 -0.64
N ARG A 162 9.70 -10.81 -1.85
CA ARG A 162 10.87 -10.91 -2.73
C ARG A 162 11.64 -9.60 -2.80
#